data_AF-A0A6J0SF94-F1
#
_entry.id   AF-A0A6J0SF94-F1
#
_cell.length_a   1.000
_cell.length_b   1.000
_cell.length_c   1.000
_cell.angle_alpha   90.00
_cell.angle_beta   90.00
_cell.angle_gamma   90.00
#
_symmetry.space_group_name_H-M   'P 1'
#
loop_
_entity.id
_entity.type
_entity.pdbx_description
1 polymer ?
#
loop_
_entity_poly.entity_id
_entity_poly.type
_entity_poly.pdbx_seq_one_letter_code
_entity_poly.pdbx_strand_id
1 'polypeptide(L)'
;MFSSAKPYENQRYAALKKDCQRRKVLFEDPLFPANDDSLFYKSRIQGIQWKRPKEICDDPHLFVDGISCHDLHQGQVGNCWFVAACSSLASRESLWQKWSI
;
A
#
# COMPACT_ATOMS: atom_id res chain seq x y z
N MET A 1 3.92 0.02 26.66
CA MET A 1 3.93 1.31 25.96
C MET A 1 4.51 1.07 24.57
N PHE A 2 3.68 1.02 23.53
CA PHE A 2 4.17 0.86 22.16
C PHE A 2 4.87 2.16 21.74
N SER A 3 6.11 2.06 21.27
CA SER A 3 6.84 3.24 20.78
C SER A 3 6.08 3.84 19.59
N SER A 4 5.92 5.16 19.61
CA SER A 4 5.41 5.90 18.46
C SER A 4 6.27 5.57 17.24
N ALA A 5 5.64 5.14 16.14
CA ALA A 5 6.35 4.78 14.93
C ALA A 5 7.16 5.99 14.44
N LYS A 6 8.45 5.79 14.17
CA LYS A 6 9.28 6.85 13.60
C LYS A 6 8.80 7.10 12.17
N PRO A 7 8.52 8.36 11.78
CA PRO A 7 8.13 8.68 10.41
C PRO A 7 9.29 8.35 9.47
N TYR A 8 9.02 7.53 8.45
CA TYR A 8 9.96 7.29 7.37
C TYR A 8 10.13 8.57 6.56
N GLU A 9 11.37 8.99 6.31
CA GLU A 9 11.70 10.19 5.54
C GLU A 9 10.96 11.47 6.01
N ASN A 10 10.70 11.56 7.32
CA ASN A 10 9.93 12.64 7.96
C ASN A 10 8.49 12.84 7.43
N GLN A 11 7.94 11.86 6.69
CA GLN A 11 6.58 11.90 6.20
C GLN A 11 5.60 11.62 7.35
N ARG A 12 4.75 12.60 7.68
CA ARG A 12 3.74 12.49 8.73
C ARG A 12 2.36 12.30 8.10
N TYR A 13 1.86 11.06 8.12
CA TYR A 13 0.57 10.68 7.53
C TYR A 13 -0.56 11.64 7.90
N ALA A 14 -0.77 11.92 9.19
CA ALA A 14 -1.87 12.78 9.64
C ALA A 14 -1.77 14.23 9.11
N ALA A 15 -0.56 14.76 9.00
CA ALA A 15 -0.33 16.11 8.48
C ALA A 15 -0.57 16.17 6.95
N LEU A 16 -0.03 15.19 6.23
CA LEU A 16 -0.20 15.07 4.77
C LEU A 16 -1.68 14.88 4.41
N LYS A 17 -2.38 13.96 5.09
CA LYS A 17 -3.81 13.72 4.90
C LYS A 17 -4.63 15.00 5.10
N LYS A 18 -4.36 15.74 6.17
CA LYS A 18 -5.06 17.00 6.48
C LYS A 18 -4.82 18.07 5.41
N ASP A 19 -3.58 18.19 4.91
CA ASP A 19 -3.27 19.14 3.84
C ASP A 19 -3.97 18.78 2.52
N CYS A 20 -3.91 17.52 2.11
CA CYS A 20 -4.56 17.04 0.88
C CYS A 20 -6.09 17.22 0.95
N GLN A 21 -6.71 16.89 2.09
CA GLN A 21 -8.14 17.11 2.32
C GLN A 21 -8.51 18.59 2.25
N ARG A 22 -7.72 19.47 2.87
CA ARG A 22 -7.93 20.93 2.83
C ARG A 22 -7.84 21.46 1.40
N ARG A 23 -6.87 20.99 0.63
CA ARG A 23 -6.65 21.39 -0.76
C ARG A 23 -7.59 20.70 -1.76
N LYS A 24 -8.37 19.71 -1.32
CA LYS A 24 -9.21 18.85 -2.19
C LYS A 24 -8.43 18.18 -3.32
N VAL A 25 -7.17 17.82 -3.04
CA VAL A 25 -6.30 17.10 -3.97
C VAL A 25 -6.02 15.71 -3.43
N LEU A 26 -5.75 14.75 -4.31
CA LEU A 26 -5.28 13.43 -3.92
C LEU A 26 -3.77 13.49 -3.66
N PHE A 27 -3.31 12.69 -2.70
CA PHE A 27 -1.88 12.63 -2.38
C PHE A 27 -1.09 11.97 -3.52
N GLU A 28 0.07 12.54 -3.80
CA GLU A 28 1.11 12.01 -4.68
C GLU A 28 2.42 12.04 -3.90
N ASP A 29 3.10 10.91 -3.82
CA ASP A 29 4.31 10.78 -3.01
C ASP A 29 5.54 11.25 -3.82
N PRO A 30 6.25 12.30 -3.37
CA PRO A 30 7.46 12.74 -4.06
C PRO A 30 8.64 11.77 -3.90
N LEU A 31 8.62 10.89 -2.88
CA LEU A 31 9.70 9.92 -2.63
C LEU A 31 9.49 8.60 -3.37
N PHE A 32 8.26 8.33 -3.79
CA PHE A 32 7.91 7.15 -4.56
C PHE A 32 6.91 7.51 -5.66
N PRO A 33 7.38 8.17 -6.73
CA PRO A 33 6.51 8.68 -7.79
C PRO A 33 5.86 7.55 -8.60
N ALA A 34 4.72 7.85 -9.21
CA ALA A 34 4.01 6.93 -10.10
C ALA A 34 4.68 6.82 -11.48
N ASN A 35 5.95 6.41 -11.53
CA ASN A 35 6.75 6.27 -12.75
C ASN A 35 7.57 4.96 -12.76
N ASP A 36 8.30 4.72 -13.86
CA ASP A 36 9.10 3.50 -14.03
C ASP A 36 10.25 3.37 -13.02
N ASP A 37 10.75 4.48 -12.47
CA ASP A 37 11.87 4.48 -11.51
C ASP A 37 11.46 3.83 -10.18
N SER A 38 10.17 3.94 -9.82
CA SER A 38 9.57 3.24 -8.68
C SER A 38 9.33 1.75 -8.93
N LEU A 39 9.34 1.29 -10.18
CA LEU A 39 9.04 -0.10 -10.55
C LEU A 39 10.29 -0.91 -10.86
N PHE A 40 11.27 -0.31 -11.54
CA PHE A 40 12.34 -1.05 -12.19
C PHE A 40 13.72 -0.49 -11.90
N TYR A 41 14.62 -1.36 -11.42
CA TYR A 41 16.03 -1.02 -11.31
C TYR A 41 16.80 -1.25 -12.63
N LYS A 42 16.39 -2.23 -13.47
CA LYS A 42 17.15 -2.63 -14.67
C LYS A 42 16.33 -3.01 -15.90
N SER A 43 15.18 -3.69 -15.75
CA SER A 43 14.37 -4.16 -16.89
C SER A 43 13.02 -3.48 -16.86
N ARG A 44 12.71 -2.71 -17.90
CA ARG A 44 11.39 -2.07 -18.05
C ARG A 44 10.41 -3.04 -18.69
N ILE A 45 9.28 -3.25 -18.04
CA ILE A 45 8.13 -3.91 -18.65
C ILE A 45 7.25 -2.81 -19.27
N GLN A 46 6.96 -2.92 -20.55
CA GLN A 46 6.08 -1.97 -21.24
C GLN A 46 4.61 -2.25 -20.92
N GLY A 47 3.79 -1.20 -20.96
CA GLY A 47 2.34 -1.31 -20.79
C GLY A 47 1.82 -1.21 -19.35
N ILE A 48 2.66 -0.83 -18.39
CA ILE A 48 2.21 -0.55 -17.02
C ILE A 48 1.58 0.82 -16.94
N GLN A 49 0.42 0.89 -16.30
CA GLN A 49 -0.27 2.13 -15.98
C GLN A 49 -0.53 2.21 -14.49
N TRP A 50 -0.11 3.31 -13.87
CA TRP A 50 -0.46 3.61 -12.50
C TRP A 50 -1.92 4.08 -12.44
N LYS A 51 -2.74 3.39 -11.66
CA LYS A 51 -4.15 3.72 -11.43
C LYS A 51 -4.45 3.67 -9.95
N ARG A 52 -5.29 4.58 -9.48
CA ARG A 52 -5.84 4.58 -8.12
C ARG A 52 -6.98 3.55 -8.02
N PRO A 53 -7.28 2.99 -6.84
CA PRO A 53 -8.34 1.99 -6.69
C PRO A 53 -9.71 2.44 -7.25
N LYS A 54 -10.05 3.72 -7.08
CA LYS A 54 -11.30 4.31 -7.61
C LYS A 54 -11.36 4.36 -9.15
N GLU A 55 -10.22 4.28 -9.83
CA GLU A 55 -10.16 4.22 -11.30
C GLU A 55 -10.27 2.78 -11.82
N ILE A 56 -10.26 1.79 -10.93
CA ILE A 56 -10.33 0.36 -11.24
C ILE A 56 -11.71 -0.20 -10.86
N CYS A 57 -12.27 0.24 -9.74
CA CYS A 57 -13.56 -0.20 -9.22
C CYS A 57 -14.34 1.00 -8.63
N ASP A 58 -15.67 0.98 -8.76
CA ASP A 58 -16.55 2.05 -8.26
C ASP A 58 -16.58 2.16 -6.73
N ASP A 59 -16.42 1.03 -6.02
CA ASP A 59 -16.48 0.97 -4.56
C ASP A 59 -15.27 0.22 -3.95
N PRO A 60 -14.07 0.85 -3.97
CA PRO A 60 -12.84 0.20 -3.52
C PRO A 60 -12.82 0.12 -1.99
N HIS A 61 -12.74 -1.11 -1.48
CA HIS A 61 -12.62 -1.40 -0.05
C HIS A 61 -11.19 -1.86 0.29
N LEU A 62 -10.71 -1.46 1.47
CA LEU A 62 -9.42 -1.93 1.98
C LEU A 62 -9.50 -3.40 2.45
N PHE A 63 -10.62 -3.77 3.06
CA PHE A 63 -10.93 -5.13 3.50
C PHE A 63 -12.39 -5.42 3.15
N VAL A 64 -12.63 -6.57 2.51
CA VAL A 64 -13.99 -7.10 2.27
C VAL A 64 -14.05 -8.40 3.05
N ASP A 65 -14.97 -8.48 4.01
CA ASP A 65 -15.17 -9.67 4.87
C ASP A 65 -13.99 -10.10 5.77
N GLY A 66 -13.03 -9.21 6.05
CA GLY A 66 -11.88 -9.43 6.95
C GLY A 66 -10.55 -9.48 6.22
N ILE A 67 -9.48 -9.96 6.89
CA ILE A 67 -8.21 -10.30 6.23
C ILE A 67 -8.18 -11.80 6.08
N SER A 68 -8.38 -12.31 4.86
CA SER A 68 -8.23 -13.74 4.57
C SER A 68 -6.93 -13.99 3.82
N CYS A 69 -6.25 -15.09 4.14
CA CYS A 69 -5.10 -15.56 3.35
C CYS A 69 -5.45 -15.85 1.88
N HIS A 70 -6.74 -15.94 1.55
CA HIS A 70 -7.26 -16.18 0.21
C HIS A 70 -7.33 -14.91 -0.66
N ASP A 71 -7.19 -13.71 -0.07
CA ASP A 71 -7.28 -12.43 -0.81
C ASP A 71 -5.97 -12.06 -1.52
N LEU A 72 -4.89 -12.82 -1.27
CA LEU A 72 -3.56 -12.54 -1.79
C LEU A 72 -3.31 -13.30 -3.09
N HIS A 73 -3.61 -12.67 -4.21
CA HIS A 73 -3.13 -13.12 -5.51
C HIS A 73 -1.75 -12.52 -5.80
N GLN A 74 -0.77 -13.38 -6.07
CA GLN A 74 0.63 -12.99 -6.33
C GLN A 74 0.78 -12.06 -7.56
N GLY A 75 -0.19 -12.07 -8.47
CA GLY A 75 -0.07 -11.38 -9.76
C GLY A 75 1.04 -11.99 -10.63
N GLN A 76 1.45 -11.29 -11.69
CA GLN A 76 2.50 -11.75 -12.61
C GLN A 76 3.93 -11.51 -12.10
N VAL A 77 4.11 -10.82 -10.97
CA VAL A 77 5.44 -10.42 -10.46
C VAL A 77 5.85 -11.35 -9.31
N GLY A 78 7.06 -11.91 -9.41
CA GLY A 78 7.58 -13.01 -8.57
C GLY A 78 7.88 -12.66 -7.10
N ASN A 79 6.86 -12.28 -6.31
CA ASN A 79 6.98 -11.95 -4.89
C ASN A 79 6.28 -12.99 -3.98
N CYS A 80 6.31 -14.28 -4.34
CA CYS A 80 5.67 -15.36 -3.57
C CYS A 80 6.09 -15.40 -2.08
N TRP A 81 7.35 -15.05 -1.79
CA TRP A 81 7.87 -14.97 -0.43
C TRP A 81 7.22 -13.85 0.40
N PHE A 82 6.87 -12.73 -0.25
CA PHE A 82 6.17 -11.62 0.41
C PHE A 82 4.70 -11.98 0.69
N VAL A 83 4.03 -12.62 -0.27
CA VAL A 83 2.65 -13.11 -0.10
C VAL A 83 2.57 -14.12 1.05
N ALA A 84 3.51 -15.06 1.14
CA ALA A 84 3.57 -16.02 2.24
C ALA A 84 3.80 -15.35 3.61
N ALA A 85 4.64 -14.31 3.66
CA ALA A 85 4.86 -13.52 4.87
C ALA A 85 3.60 -12.75 5.30
N CYS A 86 2.90 -12.11 4.35
CA CYS A 86 1.63 -11.44 4.59
C CYS A 86 0.55 -12.42 5.08
N SER A 87 0.43 -13.60 4.47
CA SER A 87 -0.51 -14.65 4.89
C SER A 87 -0.23 -15.14 6.31
N SER A 88 1.05 -15.31 6.67
CA SER A 88 1.45 -15.71 8.03
C SER A 88 1.14 -14.62 9.06
N LEU A 89 1.26 -13.34 8.67
CA LEU A 89 0.92 -12.19 9.50
C LEU A 89 -0.60 -12.06 9.70
N ALA A 90 -1.37 -12.25 8.63
CA ALA A 90 -2.84 -12.27 8.65
C ALA A 90 -3.41 -13.35 9.58
N SER A 91 -2.72 -14.50 9.69
CA SER A 91 -3.13 -15.62 10.56
C SER A 91 -3.04 -15.32 12.06
N ARG A 92 -2.43 -14.19 12.47
CA ARG A 92 -2.29 -13.80 13.87
C ARG A 92 -2.89 -12.42 14.11
N GLU A 93 -4.10 -12.40 14.66
CA GLU A 93 -4.87 -11.16 14.83
C GLU A 93 -4.14 -10.04 15.59
N SER A 94 -3.34 -10.43 16.58
CA SER A 94 -2.58 -9.50 17.43
C SER A 94 -1.42 -8.78 16.71
N LEU A 95 -1.01 -9.24 15.53
CA LEU A 95 0.10 -8.65 14.77
C LEU A 95 -0.35 -7.71 13.66
N TRP A 96 -1.53 -7.94 13.03
CA TRP A 96 -2.00 -7.09 11.93
C TRP A 96 -2.65 -5.78 12.40
N GLN A 97 -3.16 -5.70 13.63
CA GLN A 97 -3.69 -4.44 14.17
C GLN A 97 -2.65 -3.30 14.19
N LYS A 98 -1.36 -3.63 14.17
CA LYS A 98 -0.28 -2.64 14.07
C LYS A 98 -0.11 -2.05 12.66
N TRP A 99 -0.63 -2.72 11.63
CA TRP A 99 -0.62 -2.28 10.23
C TRP A 99 -1.88 -1.52 9.81
N SER A 100 -2.96 -1.64 10.59
CA SER A 100 -4.19 -0.85 10.39
C SER A 100 -4.01 0.55 10.99
N ILE A 101 -3.45 1.48 10.23
CA ILE A 101 -3.34 2.91 10.56
C ILE A 101 -3.98 3.76 9.46
#